data_AF-A0AAD8A4E3-F1
#
_entry.id   AF-A0AAD8A4E3-F1
#
_cell.length_a   1.000
_cell.length_b   1.000
_cell.length_c   1.000
_cell.angle_alpha   90.00
_cell.angle_beta   90.00
_cell.angle_gamma   90.00
#
_symmetry.space_group_name_H-M   'P 1'
#
loop_
_entity.id
_entity.type
_entity.pdbx_description
1 polymer ?
#
loop_
_entity_poly.entity_id
_entity_poly.type
_entity_poly.pdbx_seq_one_letter_code
_entity_poly.pdbx_strand_id
1 'polypeptide(L)'
;MYTGSNVLPIARFLQLTHTKQALKASDTLLSEIMQKSVLGQLLPEAMVNYLENHGSEKFAQIFLGEFDTPEAIWNSEMRRMLIEKVAAHIAEFSPRLRSNTRALYQYCAIPAVRYPQLDEELFCNIFYLRHLCDATRFPDWPISEPVKLLKDVLEAWKKEVEKKPPAMSVDDAYEVLGLRRGVQNEEATVRKAYYRLAQQFHPDKNPEGRDRFEAVNRAYEFLCSRSSWASQGPNPDNIVLILRTQSILFHRYSEELHPYKYAGYPQLIKTIQLETADDQLFSKSAPLLAAASELAYHTVHCSALNAEELRRERGLDVLLDAYSRCVSVLSMSSKASDVSVQVCTHITRCFGVAAQFQGCRDKMVEMPQTGEGCVSNLVFQTLDSAVCSCH
;
A
#
# COMPACT_ATOMS: atom_id res chain seq x y z
N MET A 1 -33.65 -0.53 10.58
CA MET A 1 -32.33 0.03 10.23
C MET A 1 -32.45 1.55 10.15
N TYR A 2 -31.36 2.27 10.42
CA TYR A 2 -31.34 3.74 10.37
C TYR A 2 -31.69 4.25 8.95
N THR A 3 -32.62 5.19 8.84
CA THR A 3 -33.25 5.61 7.57
C THR A 3 -32.55 6.79 6.87
N GLY A 4 -31.35 7.18 7.32
CA GLY A 4 -30.45 8.05 6.55
C GLY A 4 -30.65 9.57 6.70
N SER A 5 -31.65 10.06 7.44
CA SER A 5 -32.00 11.50 7.41
C SER A 5 -31.20 12.42 8.32
N ASN A 6 -30.33 11.90 9.21
CA ASN A 6 -29.64 12.72 10.22
C ASN A 6 -28.20 12.26 10.48
N VAL A 7 -27.40 12.08 9.42
CA VAL A 7 -26.02 11.54 9.52
C VAL A 7 -25.09 12.55 10.17
N LEU A 8 -25.38 13.84 10.08
CA LEU A 8 -24.50 14.89 10.60
C LEU A 8 -24.24 14.79 12.12
N PRO A 9 -25.24 14.59 13.01
CA PRO A 9 -24.99 14.29 14.41
C PRO A 9 -24.13 13.05 14.64
N ILE A 10 -24.31 11.99 13.84
CA ILE A 10 -23.47 10.79 13.90
C ILE A 10 -22.04 11.17 13.51
N ALA A 11 -21.84 11.89 12.41
CA ALA A 11 -20.53 12.35 11.96
C ALA A 11 -19.84 13.24 13.01
N ARG A 12 -20.58 14.13 13.69
CA ARG A 12 -20.07 14.94 14.81
C ARG A 12 -19.63 14.06 15.98
N PHE A 13 -20.42 13.06 16.32
CA PHE A 13 -20.07 12.09 17.36
C PHE A 13 -18.81 11.29 16.97
N LEU A 14 -18.72 10.83 15.73
CA LEU A 14 -17.54 10.13 15.21
C LEU A 14 -16.31 11.04 15.25
N GLN A 15 -16.43 12.31 14.85
CA GLN A 15 -15.33 13.28 14.90
C GLN A 15 -14.84 13.52 16.32
N LEU A 16 -15.77 13.74 17.26
CA LEU A 16 -15.42 13.91 18.68
C LEU A 16 -14.76 12.64 19.23
N THR A 17 -15.27 11.47 18.88
CA THR A 17 -14.67 10.19 19.26
C THR A 17 -13.25 10.09 18.69
N HIS A 18 -13.06 10.41 17.42
CA HIS A 18 -11.76 10.36 16.75
C HIS A 18 -10.72 11.24 17.45
N THR A 19 -11.08 12.51 17.67
CA THR A 19 -10.16 13.58 18.10
C THR A 19 -9.96 13.65 19.61
N LYS A 20 -10.84 13.05 20.42
CA LYS A 20 -10.79 13.15 21.90
C LYS A 20 -10.41 11.85 22.60
N GLN A 21 -10.37 10.72 21.90
CA GLN A 21 -9.94 9.46 22.51
C GLN A 21 -8.43 9.44 22.76
N ALA A 22 -8.02 8.71 23.80
CA ALA A 22 -6.63 8.40 24.09
C ALA A 22 -6.32 6.94 23.74
N LEU A 23 -6.79 6.47 22.58
CA LEU A 23 -6.53 5.11 22.10
C LEU A 23 -5.12 5.04 21.49
N LYS A 24 -4.42 3.95 21.76
CA LYS A 24 -3.23 3.56 21.01
C LYS A 24 -3.28 2.07 20.74
N ALA A 25 -3.67 1.68 19.52
CA ALA A 25 -3.65 0.29 19.11
C ALA A 25 -2.20 -0.25 19.13
N SER A 26 -2.05 -1.52 19.46
CA SER A 26 -0.75 -2.20 19.49
C SER A 26 -0.25 -2.59 18.09
N ASP A 27 -1.10 -2.52 17.06
CA ASP A 27 -0.77 -2.91 15.70
C ASP A 27 0.08 -1.85 14.99
N THR A 28 1.40 -2.09 14.96
CA THR A 28 2.38 -1.20 14.34
C THR A 28 2.31 -1.17 12.82
N LEU A 29 1.58 -2.10 12.18
CA LEU A 29 1.39 -2.12 10.73
C LEU A 29 0.38 -1.07 10.26
N LEU A 30 -0.50 -0.60 11.15
CA LEU A 30 -1.45 0.46 10.85
C LEU A 30 -0.73 1.81 10.77
N SER A 31 -1.27 2.74 9.99
CA SER A 31 -0.83 4.13 10.01
C SER A 31 -1.10 4.79 11.36
N GLU A 32 -0.40 5.90 11.62
CA GLU A 32 -0.49 6.59 12.92
C GLU A 32 -1.93 7.05 13.24
N ILE A 33 -2.67 7.54 12.24
CA ILE A 33 -4.06 7.94 12.41
C ILE A 33 -4.96 6.75 12.78
N MET A 34 -4.73 5.60 12.15
CA MET A 34 -5.49 4.38 12.40
C MET A 34 -5.17 3.79 13.78
N GLN A 35 -3.92 3.85 14.23
CA GLN A 35 -3.53 3.42 15.58
C GLN A 35 -4.19 4.27 16.68
N LYS A 36 -4.42 5.55 16.40
CA LYS A 36 -5.01 6.50 17.35
C LYS A 36 -6.53 6.55 17.29
N SER A 37 -7.16 5.75 16.42
CA SER A 37 -8.60 5.83 16.17
C SER A 37 -9.35 4.53 16.39
N VAL A 38 -10.32 4.51 17.31
CA VAL A 38 -11.27 3.39 17.43
C VAL A 38 -12.07 3.20 16.13
N LEU A 39 -12.20 4.26 15.33
CA LEU A 39 -12.85 4.19 14.03
C LEU A 39 -12.03 3.38 13.02
N GLY A 40 -10.73 3.14 13.24
CA GLY A 40 -9.90 2.39 12.30
C GLY A 40 -10.31 0.92 12.14
N GLN A 41 -11.02 0.37 13.13
CA GLN A 41 -11.66 -0.95 13.02
C GLN A 41 -12.93 -0.92 12.18
N LEU A 42 -13.59 0.24 12.11
CA LEU A 42 -14.90 0.37 11.48
C LEU A 42 -14.81 0.93 10.07
N LEU A 43 -13.98 1.94 9.85
CA LEU A 43 -13.90 2.71 8.62
C LEU A 43 -12.59 2.44 7.88
N PRO A 44 -12.58 2.56 6.54
CA PRO A 44 -11.35 2.66 5.78
C PRO A 44 -10.52 3.86 6.23
N GLU A 45 -9.20 3.77 6.05
CA GLU A 45 -8.28 4.84 6.43
C GLU A 45 -8.60 6.17 5.75
N ALA A 46 -8.95 6.15 4.46
CA ALA A 46 -9.37 7.34 3.72
C ALA A 46 -10.53 8.07 4.42
N MET A 47 -11.51 7.34 4.94
CA MET A 47 -12.67 7.94 5.63
C MET A 47 -12.29 8.55 6.97
N VAL A 48 -11.33 7.95 7.69
CA VAL A 48 -10.80 8.52 8.95
C VAL A 48 -9.98 9.78 8.65
N ASN A 49 -9.11 9.75 7.63
CA ASN A 49 -8.37 10.92 7.15
C ASN A 49 -9.31 12.05 6.71
N TYR A 50 -10.39 11.71 6.00
CA TYR A 50 -11.36 12.69 5.57
C TYR A 50 -12.06 13.35 6.76
N LEU A 51 -12.41 12.57 7.79
CA LEU A 51 -13.00 13.08 9.02
C LEU A 51 -12.04 14.02 9.78
N GLU A 52 -10.75 13.66 9.84
CA GLU A 52 -9.70 14.46 10.49
C GLU A 52 -9.44 15.79 9.76
N ASN A 53 -9.26 15.73 8.44
CA ASN A 53 -8.83 16.88 7.63
C ASN A 53 -9.98 17.81 7.22
N HIS A 54 -11.21 17.29 7.10
CA HIS A 54 -12.34 18.03 6.52
C HIS A 54 -13.54 18.16 7.45
N GLY A 55 -13.55 17.42 8.57
CA GLY A 55 -14.57 17.50 9.60
C GLY A 55 -15.90 16.83 9.27
N SER A 56 -16.79 16.84 10.26
CA SER A 56 -18.03 16.06 10.25
C SER A 56 -19.03 16.41 9.14
N GLU A 57 -19.08 17.67 8.67
CA GLU A 57 -20.00 18.07 7.60
C GLU A 57 -19.61 17.46 6.27
N LYS A 58 -18.36 17.64 5.86
CA LYS A 58 -17.83 17.05 4.62
C LYS A 58 -17.81 15.52 4.71
N PHE A 59 -17.47 14.96 5.87
CA PHE A 59 -17.57 13.51 6.09
C PHE A 59 -19.00 13.00 5.88
N ALA A 60 -20.03 13.67 6.40
CA ALA A 60 -21.42 13.23 6.22
C ALA A 60 -21.84 13.23 4.75
N GLN A 61 -21.34 14.19 3.95
CA GLN A 61 -21.56 14.23 2.49
C GLN A 61 -20.90 13.03 1.81
N ILE A 62 -19.63 12.76 2.08
CA ILE A 62 -18.93 11.59 1.52
C ILE A 62 -19.60 10.30 1.95
N PHE A 63 -19.94 10.20 3.23
CA PHE A 63 -20.57 9.01 3.79
C PHE A 63 -21.85 8.66 3.04
N LEU A 64 -22.69 9.64 2.72
CA LEU A 64 -23.97 9.44 2.03
C LEU A 64 -23.86 9.30 0.50
N GLY A 65 -22.75 9.70 -0.11
CA GLY A 65 -22.57 9.65 -1.56
C GLY A 65 -21.99 8.33 -2.09
N GLU A 66 -21.71 8.31 -3.39
CA GLU A 66 -21.05 7.21 -4.09
C GLU A 66 -19.77 7.75 -4.71
N PHE A 67 -18.64 7.19 -4.31
CA PHE A 67 -17.31 7.65 -4.70
C PHE A 67 -16.46 6.47 -5.16
N ASP A 68 -15.78 6.68 -6.28
CA ASP A 68 -14.90 5.74 -6.94
C ASP A 68 -13.78 6.55 -7.61
N THR A 69 -12.93 7.17 -6.79
CA THR A 69 -11.86 8.08 -7.21
C THR A 69 -10.55 7.74 -6.50
N PRO A 70 -9.40 8.25 -6.99
CA PRO A 70 -8.13 8.11 -6.30
C PRO A 70 -8.12 8.60 -4.84
N GLU A 71 -9.03 9.48 -4.42
CA GLU A 71 -9.06 10.01 -3.04
C GLU A 71 -10.15 9.36 -2.17
N ALA A 72 -11.20 8.83 -2.79
CA ALA A 72 -12.35 8.27 -2.08
C ALA A 72 -12.96 7.10 -2.84
N ILE A 73 -12.96 5.94 -2.19
CA ILE A 73 -13.70 4.75 -2.59
C ILE A 73 -14.68 4.46 -1.47
N TRP A 74 -15.95 4.78 -1.69
CA TRP A 74 -17.02 4.61 -0.72
C TRP A 74 -18.37 4.54 -1.41
N ASN A 75 -19.11 3.47 -1.14
CA ASN A 75 -20.40 3.23 -1.79
C ASN A 75 -21.44 2.67 -0.82
N SER A 76 -22.67 2.55 -1.32
CA SER A 76 -23.82 2.00 -0.57
C SER A 76 -23.56 0.60 0.01
N GLU A 77 -22.79 -0.24 -0.69
CA GLU A 77 -22.45 -1.58 -0.23
C GLU A 77 -21.48 -1.54 0.96
N MET A 78 -20.45 -0.70 0.91
CA MET A 78 -19.54 -0.49 2.04
C MET A 78 -20.27 0.10 3.26
N ARG A 79 -21.20 1.04 3.05
CA ARG A 79 -22.08 1.54 4.12
C ARG A 79 -22.91 0.42 4.75
N ARG A 80 -23.56 -0.39 3.92
CA ARG A 80 -24.40 -1.50 4.37
C ARG A 80 -23.58 -2.49 5.19
N MET A 81 -22.40 -2.84 4.71
CA MET A 81 -21.47 -3.75 5.40
C MET A 81 -21.06 -3.22 6.78
N LEU A 82 -20.70 -1.94 6.88
CA LEU A 82 -20.41 -1.29 8.17
C LEU A 82 -21.60 -1.44 9.14
N ILE A 83 -22.80 -1.09 8.68
CA ILE A 83 -24.02 -1.13 9.50
C ILE A 83 -24.32 -2.55 9.97
N GLU A 84 -24.24 -3.53 9.07
CA GLU A 84 -24.47 -4.95 9.36
C GLU A 84 -23.46 -5.48 10.38
N LYS A 85 -22.17 -5.18 10.23
CA LYS A 85 -21.12 -5.62 11.16
C LYS A 85 -21.29 -5.02 12.55
N VAL A 86 -21.56 -3.71 12.63
CA VAL A 86 -21.85 -3.05 13.91
C VAL A 86 -23.09 -3.64 14.56
N ALA A 87 -24.18 -3.82 13.80
CA ALA A 87 -25.42 -4.40 14.31
C ALA A 87 -25.23 -5.83 14.83
N ALA A 88 -24.49 -6.68 14.11
CA ALA A 88 -24.16 -8.03 14.52
C ALA A 88 -23.30 -8.05 15.81
N HIS A 89 -22.37 -7.10 15.94
CA HIS A 89 -21.53 -6.97 17.14
C HIS A 89 -22.36 -6.65 18.38
N ILE A 90 -23.32 -5.72 18.28
CA ILE A 90 -24.17 -5.30 19.42
C ILE A 90 -25.51 -6.03 19.52
N ALA A 91 -25.71 -7.11 18.74
CA ALA A 91 -26.99 -7.80 18.60
C ALA A 91 -27.53 -8.35 19.93
N GLU A 92 -26.67 -8.88 20.79
CA GLU A 92 -27.07 -9.41 22.11
C GLU A 92 -27.27 -8.30 23.15
N PHE A 93 -26.54 -7.19 23.02
CA PHE A 93 -26.62 -6.08 23.97
C PHE A 93 -27.82 -5.18 23.73
N SER A 94 -28.17 -4.92 22.46
CA SER A 94 -29.24 -3.98 22.12
C SER A 94 -30.60 -4.32 22.74
N PRO A 95 -31.10 -5.58 22.74
CA PRO A 95 -32.33 -5.95 23.42
C PRO A 95 -32.22 -5.84 24.94
N ARG A 96 -31.07 -6.22 25.51
CA ARG A 96 -30.80 -6.12 26.96
C ARG A 96 -30.88 -4.67 27.42
N LEU A 97 -30.26 -3.75 26.69
CA LEU A 97 -30.30 -2.32 26.98
C LEU A 97 -31.73 -1.75 26.90
N ARG A 98 -32.54 -2.21 25.93
CA ARG A 98 -33.96 -1.82 25.86
C ARG A 98 -34.77 -2.30 27.07
N SER A 99 -34.50 -3.53 27.53
CA SER A 99 -35.18 -4.09 28.71
C SER A 99 -34.69 -3.49 30.04
N ASN A 100 -33.43 -3.06 30.09
CA ASN A 100 -32.80 -2.48 31.26
C ASN A 100 -31.80 -1.41 30.81
N THR A 101 -32.18 -0.15 30.98
CA THR A 101 -31.36 1.01 30.60
C THR A 101 -30.07 1.14 31.41
N ARG A 102 -29.94 0.39 32.51
CA ARG A 102 -28.71 0.28 33.32
C ARG A 102 -27.85 -0.93 32.94
N ALA A 103 -28.20 -1.67 31.89
CA ALA A 103 -27.43 -2.82 31.45
C ALA A 103 -26.00 -2.39 31.11
N LEU A 104 -25.01 -3.03 31.76
CA LEU A 104 -23.61 -2.77 31.49
C LEU A 104 -23.18 -3.49 30.21
N TYR A 105 -22.50 -2.75 29.33
CA TYR A 105 -21.84 -3.31 28.16
C TYR A 105 -20.58 -4.04 28.61
N GLN A 106 -20.47 -5.33 28.26
CA GLN A 106 -19.23 -6.07 28.44
C GLN A 106 -18.38 -5.83 27.21
N TYR A 107 -17.27 -5.13 27.40
CA TYR A 107 -16.37 -4.81 26.30
C TYR A 107 -15.84 -6.09 25.64
N CYS A 108 -15.87 -6.09 24.31
CA CYS A 108 -15.14 -7.03 23.48
C CYS A 108 -14.61 -6.29 22.26
N ALA A 109 -13.44 -6.69 21.75
CA ALA A 109 -12.88 -6.10 20.55
C ALA A 109 -13.84 -6.33 19.37
N ILE A 110 -14.15 -5.26 18.64
CA ILE A 110 -14.91 -5.37 17.40
C ILE A 110 -13.97 -5.85 16.28
N PRO A 111 -14.34 -6.90 15.53
CA PRO A 111 -13.58 -7.29 14.35
C PRO A 111 -13.49 -6.12 13.37
N ALA A 112 -12.30 -5.91 12.80
CA ALA A 112 -12.10 -4.99 11.71
C ALA A 112 -13.13 -5.27 10.60
N VAL A 113 -13.69 -4.24 10.00
CA VAL A 113 -14.54 -4.39 8.82
C VAL A 113 -13.64 -4.57 7.60
N ARG A 114 -13.71 -5.75 6.97
CA ARG A 114 -13.07 -6.01 5.67
C ARG A 114 -13.95 -5.47 4.56
N TYR A 115 -13.41 -4.61 3.71
CA TYR A 115 -14.09 -4.07 2.55
C TYR A 115 -13.51 -4.69 1.27
N PRO A 116 -14.19 -5.63 0.61
CA PRO A 116 -13.68 -6.28 -0.60
C PRO A 116 -13.33 -5.31 -1.72
N GLN A 117 -14.01 -4.16 -1.77
CA GLN A 117 -13.74 -3.08 -2.72
C GLN A 117 -12.33 -2.50 -2.61
N LEU A 118 -11.64 -2.74 -1.49
CA LEU A 118 -10.31 -2.21 -1.20
C LEU A 118 -9.24 -3.30 -1.16
N ASP A 119 -9.55 -4.57 -1.48
CA ASP A 119 -8.62 -5.69 -1.33
C ASP A 119 -7.37 -5.54 -2.24
N GLU A 120 -7.50 -4.85 -3.39
CA GLU A 120 -6.39 -4.58 -4.33
C GLU A 120 -5.83 -3.16 -4.21
N GLU A 121 -6.28 -2.40 -3.20
CA GLU A 121 -5.85 -1.02 -3.00
C GLU A 121 -4.72 -0.89 -1.99
N LEU A 122 -3.79 0.01 -2.30
CA LEU A 122 -2.82 0.51 -1.35
C LEU A 122 -3.12 1.97 -1.06
N PHE A 123 -3.57 2.27 0.16
CA PHE A 123 -3.81 3.63 0.59
C PHE A 123 -2.52 4.26 1.13
N CYS A 124 -2.13 5.42 0.60
CA CYS A 124 -0.95 6.16 1.01
C CYS A 124 -1.21 7.67 0.93
N ASN A 125 -0.81 8.41 1.97
CA ASN A 125 -1.14 9.83 2.14
C ASN A 125 -2.68 10.04 2.13
N ILE A 126 -3.24 10.53 1.02
CA ILE A 126 -4.69 10.68 0.81
C ILE A 126 -5.20 9.88 -0.39
N PHE A 127 -4.36 9.05 -1.00
CA PHE A 127 -4.65 8.39 -2.27
C PHE A 127 -4.72 6.87 -2.15
N TYR A 128 -5.68 6.29 -2.84
CA TYR A 128 -5.73 4.91 -3.28
C TYR A 128 -4.83 4.75 -4.51
N LEU A 129 -3.62 4.22 -4.30
CA LEU A 129 -2.55 4.26 -5.30
C LEU A 129 -2.87 3.47 -6.56
N ARG A 130 -3.68 2.41 -6.49
CA ARG A 130 -4.08 1.68 -7.71
C ARG A 130 -4.99 2.55 -8.57
N HIS A 131 -5.95 3.26 -7.97
CA HIS A 131 -6.75 4.24 -8.71
C HIS A 131 -5.89 5.40 -9.23
N LEU A 132 -4.97 5.93 -8.42
CA LEU A 132 -4.07 7.00 -8.84
C LEU A 132 -3.18 6.60 -10.03
N CYS A 133 -2.73 5.34 -10.08
CA CYS A 133 -1.92 4.81 -11.16
C CYS A 133 -2.73 4.41 -12.41
N ASP A 134 -4.06 4.40 -12.36
CA ASP A 134 -4.91 4.12 -13.51
C ASP A 134 -5.10 5.38 -14.36
N ALA A 135 -4.10 5.70 -15.17
CA ALA A 135 -4.13 6.84 -16.09
C ALA A 135 -5.20 6.71 -17.19
N THR A 136 -5.79 5.52 -17.39
CA THR A 136 -6.87 5.33 -18.37
C THR A 136 -8.20 5.83 -17.81
N ARG A 137 -8.51 5.48 -16.55
CA ARG A 137 -9.72 5.95 -15.86
C ARG A 137 -9.57 7.36 -15.30
N PHE A 138 -8.40 7.71 -14.80
CA PHE A 138 -8.12 8.97 -14.11
C PHE A 138 -6.92 9.69 -14.74
N PRO A 139 -7.02 10.11 -16.01
CA PRO A 139 -5.94 10.83 -16.67
C PRO A 139 -5.61 12.11 -15.89
N ASP A 140 -4.32 12.31 -15.63
CA ASP A 140 -3.78 13.49 -14.97
C ASP A 140 -4.50 13.91 -13.67
N TRP A 141 -4.91 12.94 -12.84
CA TRP A 141 -5.51 13.25 -11.53
C TRP A 141 -4.62 14.23 -10.73
N PRO A 142 -5.16 15.34 -10.19
CA PRO A 142 -4.36 16.37 -9.56
C PRO A 142 -3.75 15.90 -8.24
N ILE A 143 -2.46 16.23 -8.05
CA ILE A 143 -1.72 16.01 -6.80
C ILE A 143 -1.29 17.38 -6.28
N SER A 144 -1.89 17.83 -5.17
CA SER A 144 -1.64 19.18 -4.64
C SER A 144 -0.32 19.32 -3.87
N GLU A 145 0.19 18.24 -3.26
CA GLU A 145 1.42 18.24 -2.47
C GLU A 145 2.38 17.14 -2.94
N PRO A 146 2.96 17.23 -4.15
CA PRO A 146 3.75 16.14 -4.76
C PRO A 146 5.00 15.77 -3.95
N VAL A 147 5.68 16.75 -3.34
CA VAL A 147 6.85 16.51 -2.47
C VAL A 147 6.46 15.72 -1.22
N LYS A 148 5.29 15.98 -0.64
CA LYS A 148 4.80 15.26 0.54
C LYS A 148 4.40 13.83 0.16
N LEU A 149 3.68 13.67 -0.94
CA LEU A 149 3.32 12.34 -1.45
C LEU A 149 4.57 11.50 -1.74
N LEU A 150 5.61 12.10 -2.33
CA LEU A 150 6.88 11.40 -2.55
C LEU A 150 7.49 10.88 -1.25
N LYS A 151 7.53 11.69 -0.19
CA LYS A 151 8.05 11.28 1.13
C LYS A 151 7.23 10.13 1.72
N ASP A 152 5.92 10.22 1.66
CA ASP A 152 5.02 9.20 2.23
C ASP A 152 5.10 7.88 1.45
N VAL A 153 5.23 7.93 0.13
CA VAL A 153 5.39 6.74 -0.72
C VAL A 153 6.77 6.10 -0.55
N LEU A 154 7.83 6.88 -0.33
CA LEU A 154 9.16 6.35 0.02
C LEU A 154 9.13 5.61 1.37
N GLU A 155 8.46 6.16 2.37
CA GLU A 155 8.30 5.50 3.67
C GLU A 155 7.40 4.26 3.57
N ALA A 156 6.33 4.31 2.76
CA ALA A 156 5.50 3.15 2.47
C ALA A 156 6.31 2.02 1.79
N TRP A 157 7.22 2.38 0.86
CA TRP A 157 8.11 1.41 0.23
C TRP A 157 8.99 0.70 1.24
N LYS A 158 9.63 1.47 2.13
CA LYS A 158 10.47 0.93 3.18
C LYS A 158 9.69 -0.05 4.07
N LYS A 159 8.50 0.36 4.53
CA LYS A 159 7.62 -0.49 5.36
C LYS A 159 7.18 -1.76 4.65
N GLU A 160 6.86 -1.70 3.37
CA GLU A 160 6.42 -2.87 2.59
C GLU A 160 7.55 -3.88 2.42
N VAL A 161 8.78 -3.42 2.13
CA VAL A 161 9.95 -4.30 1.96
C VAL A 161 10.43 -4.87 3.30
N GLU A 162 10.31 -4.12 4.40
CA GLU A 162 10.67 -4.57 5.76
C GLU A 162 9.54 -5.35 6.45
N LYS A 163 8.41 -5.57 5.77
CA LYS A 163 7.22 -6.20 6.33
C LYS A 163 7.52 -7.62 6.80
N LYS A 164 7.38 -7.84 8.10
CA LYS A 164 7.56 -9.13 8.76
C LYS A 164 6.24 -9.92 8.79
N PRO A 165 6.30 -11.26 8.78
CA PRO A 165 5.11 -12.06 9.05
C PRO A 165 4.56 -11.75 10.46
N PRO A 166 3.24 -11.80 10.67
CA PRO A 166 2.65 -11.61 11.99
C PRO A 166 3.20 -12.65 12.98
N ALA A 167 3.32 -12.26 14.25
CA ALA A 167 3.85 -13.11 15.31
C ALA A 167 2.97 -14.34 15.63
N MET A 168 1.72 -14.34 15.16
CA MET A 168 0.72 -15.39 15.33
C MET A 168 0.01 -15.59 14.00
N SER A 169 -0.28 -16.85 13.64
CA SER A 169 -1.11 -17.16 12.49
C SER A 169 -2.60 -17.24 12.88
N VAL A 170 -3.49 -17.17 11.88
CA VAL A 170 -4.93 -17.36 12.09
C VAL A 170 -5.23 -18.73 12.69
N ASP A 171 -4.51 -19.76 12.24
CA ASP A 171 -4.66 -21.12 12.76
C ASP A 171 -4.20 -21.24 14.22
N ASP A 172 -3.10 -20.60 14.60
CA ASP A 172 -2.64 -20.58 16.00
C ASP A 172 -3.66 -19.88 16.89
N ALA A 173 -4.23 -18.77 16.42
CA ALA A 173 -5.28 -18.05 17.15
C ALA A 173 -6.55 -18.89 17.31
N TYR A 174 -6.96 -19.62 16.26
CA TYR A 174 -8.07 -20.57 16.35
C TYR A 174 -7.78 -21.71 17.32
N GLU A 175 -6.58 -22.25 17.33
CA GLU A 175 -6.17 -23.30 18.27
C GLU A 175 -6.25 -22.81 19.72
N VAL A 176 -5.79 -21.59 20.02
CA VAL A 176 -5.91 -20.98 21.36
C VAL A 176 -7.38 -20.86 21.79
N LEU A 177 -8.28 -20.52 20.86
CA LEU A 177 -9.72 -20.43 21.09
C LEU A 177 -10.44 -21.79 21.07
N GLY A 178 -9.72 -22.89 20.81
CA GLY A 178 -10.30 -24.23 20.71
C GLY A 178 -11.22 -24.40 19.50
N LEU A 179 -10.89 -23.72 18.39
CA LEU A 179 -11.59 -23.75 17.12
C LEU A 179 -10.83 -24.62 16.11
N ARG A 180 -11.53 -25.02 15.03
CA ARG A 180 -10.95 -25.89 14.00
C ARG A 180 -9.95 -25.10 13.15
N ARG A 181 -8.77 -25.69 12.94
CA ARG A 181 -7.71 -25.21 12.03
C ARG A 181 -8.04 -25.51 10.57
N GLY A 182 -7.45 -24.74 9.66
CA GLY A 182 -7.57 -24.93 8.21
C GLY A 182 -8.98 -24.69 7.66
N VAL A 183 -9.86 -24.08 8.47
CA VAL A 183 -11.20 -23.65 8.04
C VAL A 183 -11.43 -22.22 8.51
N GLN A 184 -12.18 -21.44 7.72
CA GLN A 184 -12.61 -20.11 8.14
C GLN A 184 -13.74 -20.27 9.17
N ASN A 185 -13.49 -19.87 10.41
CA ASN A 185 -14.52 -19.88 11.46
C ASN A 185 -15.36 -18.60 11.37
N GLU A 186 -16.69 -18.73 11.46
CA GLU A 186 -17.60 -17.58 11.48
C GLU A 186 -17.31 -16.67 12.69
N GLU A 187 -17.39 -15.34 12.49
CA GLU A 187 -17.14 -14.35 13.55
C GLU A 187 -18.00 -14.58 14.81
N ALA A 188 -19.25 -15.01 14.65
CA ALA A 188 -20.13 -15.34 15.76
C ALA A 188 -19.62 -16.54 16.58
N THR A 189 -19.08 -17.55 15.90
CA THR A 189 -18.47 -18.74 16.52
C THR A 189 -17.19 -18.36 17.26
N VAL A 190 -16.33 -17.55 16.63
CA VAL A 190 -15.11 -17.02 17.24
C VAL A 190 -15.42 -16.23 18.51
N ARG A 191 -16.38 -15.30 18.44
CA ARG A 191 -16.82 -14.49 19.58
C ARG A 191 -17.39 -15.34 20.71
N LYS A 192 -18.21 -16.35 20.40
CA LYS A 192 -18.77 -17.26 21.40
C LYS A 192 -17.69 -18.08 22.12
N ALA A 193 -16.71 -18.58 21.37
CA ALA A 193 -15.58 -19.30 21.94
C ALA A 193 -14.74 -18.40 22.86
N TYR A 194 -14.46 -17.17 22.42
CA TYR A 194 -13.80 -16.15 23.23
C TYR A 194 -14.54 -15.90 24.56
N TYR A 195 -15.84 -15.60 24.53
CA TYR A 195 -16.60 -15.32 25.76
C TYR A 195 -16.59 -16.48 26.75
N ARG A 196 -16.76 -17.71 26.26
CA ARG A 196 -16.71 -18.92 27.10
C ARG A 196 -15.37 -19.04 27.82
N LEU A 197 -14.27 -18.89 27.08
CA LEU A 197 -12.92 -19.04 27.62
C LEU A 197 -12.54 -17.87 28.53
N ALA A 198 -12.88 -16.63 28.15
CA ALA A 198 -12.63 -15.44 28.96
C ALA A 198 -13.35 -15.52 30.32
N GLN A 199 -14.58 -16.06 30.37
CA GLN A 199 -15.30 -16.28 31.62
C GLN A 199 -14.73 -17.43 32.45
N GLN A 200 -14.27 -18.51 31.81
CA GLN A 200 -13.69 -19.68 32.46
C GLN A 200 -12.34 -19.38 33.12
N PHE A 201 -11.51 -18.57 32.45
CA PHE A 201 -10.15 -18.23 32.90
C PHE A 201 -10.04 -16.85 33.54
N HIS A 202 -11.16 -16.17 33.82
CA HIS A 202 -11.15 -14.84 34.42
C HIS A 202 -10.38 -14.85 35.76
N PRO A 203 -9.39 -13.95 35.98
CA PRO A 203 -8.54 -13.96 37.18
C PRO A 203 -9.32 -13.94 38.50
N ASP A 204 -10.44 -13.21 38.57
CA ASP A 204 -11.30 -13.16 39.77
C ASP A 204 -11.90 -14.52 40.14
N LYS A 205 -12.17 -15.39 39.16
CA LYS A 205 -12.76 -16.72 39.37
C LYS A 205 -11.72 -17.83 39.38
N ASN A 206 -10.61 -17.62 38.69
CA ASN A 206 -9.53 -18.57 38.53
C ASN A 206 -8.18 -17.84 38.67
N PRO A 207 -7.60 -17.78 39.88
CA PRO A 207 -6.34 -17.08 40.14
C PRO A 207 -5.15 -17.59 39.30
N GLU A 208 -5.16 -18.87 38.90
CA GLU A 208 -4.13 -19.49 38.05
C GLU A 208 -4.45 -19.35 36.54
N GLY A 209 -5.62 -18.80 36.19
CA GLY A 209 -6.10 -18.68 34.81
C GLY A 209 -5.49 -17.53 34.01
N ARG A 210 -4.66 -16.67 34.63
CA ARG A 210 -4.18 -15.42 34.05
C ARG A 210 -3.48 -15.62 32.70
N ASP A 211 -2.50 -16.52 32.62
CA ASP A 211 -1.73 -16.72 31.38
C ASP A 211 -2.63 -17.18 30.23
N ARG A 212 -3.59 -18.06 30.54
CA ARG A 212 -4.56 -18.55 29.56
C ARG A 212 -5.54 -17.45 29.15
N PHE A 213 -6.01 -16.64 30.08
CA PHE A 213 -6.87 -15.49 29.81
C PHE A 213 -6.19 -14.47 28.89
N GLU A 214 -4.94 -14.12 29.17
CA GLU A 214 -4.16 -13.22 28.34
C GLU A 214 -3.91 -13.80 26.94
N ALA A 215 -3.62 -15.10 26.83
CA ALA A 215 -3.48 -15.78 25.54
C ALA A 215 -4.79 -15.75 24.72
N VAL A 216 -5.92 -16.02 25.37
CA VAL A 216 -7.26 -15.97 24.74
C VAL A 216 -7.59 -14.56 24.26
N ASN A 217 -7.30 -13.53 25.05
CA ASN A 217 -7.48 -12.14 24.63
C ASN A 217 -6.61 -11.79 23.43
N ARG A 218 -5.31 -12.11 23.48
CA ARG A 218 -4.39 -11.85 22.36
C ARG A 218 -4.82 -12.55 21.07
N ALA A 219 -5.26 -13.81 21.16
CA ALA A 219 -5.74 -14.56 20.00
C ALA A 219 -7.00 -13.93 19.41
N TYR A 220 -7.96 -13.53 20.25
CA TYR A 220 -9.17 -12.88 19.79
C TYR A 220 -8.90 -11.49 19.18
N GLU A 221 -8.07 -10.67 19.84
CA GLU A 221 -7.68 -9.36 19.33
C GLU A 221 -6.96 -9.44 17.99
N PHE A 222 -6.08 -10.44 17.81
CA PHE A 222 -5.45 -10.71 16.53
C PHE A 222 -6.46 -11.07 15.45
N LEU A 223 -7.41 -11.98 15.72
CA LEU A 223 -8.46 -12.32 14.75
C LEU A 223 -9.39 -11.15 14.42
N CYS A 224 -9.51 -10.19 15.33
CA CYS A 224 -10.23 -8.94 15.11
C CYS A 224 -9.38 -7.87 14.40
N SER A 225 -8.06 -8.03 14.27
CA SER A 225 -7.20 -7.04 13.62
C SER A 225 -7.12 -7.24 12.11
N ARG A 226 -6.81 -6.16 11.38
CA ARG A 226 -6.53 -6.20 9.94
C ARG A 226 -5.31 -7.06 9.61
N SER A 227 -4.36 -7.16 10.53
CA SER A 227 -3.15 -7.97 10.38
C SER A 227 -3.43 -9.46 10.23
N SER A 228 -4.59 -9.96 10.68
CA SER A 228 -4.98 -11.36 10.46
C SER A 228 -5.23 -11.71 8.98
N TRP A 229 -5.44 -10.72 8.11
CA TRP A 229 -5.63 -10.92 6.67
C TRP A 229 -4.47 -10.40 5.82
N ALA A 230 -3.45 -9.81 6.46
CA ALA A 230 -2.31 -9.26 5.74
C ALA A 230 -1.48 -10.40 5.11
N SER A 231 -0.97 -10.14 3.90
CA SER A 231 -0.03 -11.03 3.23
C SER A 231 1.20 -11.32 4.09
N GLN A 232 1.70 -12.55 4.02
CA GLN A 232 2.94 -12.97 4.65
C GLN A 232 4.12 -12.34 3.88
N GLY A 233 4.67 -11.25 4.43
CA GLY A 233 5.80 -10.54 3.83
C GLY A 233 5.42 -9.51 2.75
N PRO A 234 6.43 -8.99 2.03
CA PRO A 234 6.25 -7.93 1.03
C PRO A 234 5.31 -8.35 -0.11
N ASN A 235 4.40 -7.46 -0.49
CA ASN A 235 3.51 -7.65 -1.63
C ASN A 235 4.11 -6.98 -2.90
N PRO A 236 4.46 -7.74 -3.96
CA PRO A 236 4.96 -7.20 -5.21
C PRO A 236 4.03 -6.17 -5.88
N ASP A 237 2.72 -6.38 -5.83
CA ASP A 237 1.75 -5.47 -6.45
C ASP A 237 1.74 -4.10 -5.74
N ASN A 238 1.83 -4.11 -4.40
CA ASN A 238 1.98 -2.88 -3.61
C ASN A 238 3.24 -2.11 -4.02
N ILE A 239 4.37 -2.81 -4.19
CA ILE A 239 5.63 -2.19 -4.61
C ILE A 239 5.50 -1.61 -6.02
N VAL A 240 4.84 -2.30 -6.96
CA VAL A 240 4.56 -1.74 -8.30
C VAL A 240 3.78 -0.44 -8.22
N LEU A 241 2.73 -0.37 -7.39
CA LEU A 241 1.93 0.85 -7.20
C LEU A 241 2.78 1.99 -6.64
N ILE A 242 3.64 1.69 -5.67
CA ILE A 242 4.58 2.64 -5.07
C ILE A 242 5.56 3.18 -6.12
N LEU A 243 6.17 2.31 -6.93
CA LEU A 243 7.11 2.71 -7.99
C LEU A 243 6.42 3.58 -9.05
N ARG A 244 5.24 3.15 -9.54
CA ARG A 244 4.46 3.89 -10.55
C ARG A 244 4.01 5.26 -10.04
N THR A 245 3.59 5.35 -8.78
CA THR A 245 3.25 6.63 -8.16
C THR A 245 4.43 7.59 -8.18
N GLN A 246 5.64 7.09 -7.88
CA GLN A 246 6.86 7.90 -7.97
C GLN A 246 7.19 8.30 -9.42
N SER A 247 6.97 7.41 -10.40
CA SER A 247 7.12 7.76 -11.82
C SER A 247 6.18 8.88 -12.24
N ILE A 248 4.91 8.82 -11.83
CA ILE A 248 3.91 9.89 -12.06
C ILE A 248 4.41 11.21 -11.47
N LEU A 249 4.91 11.19 -10.24
CA LEU A 249 5.43 12.36 -9.56
C LEU A 249 6.61 12.99 -10.31
N PHE A 250 7.64 12.21 -10.66
CA PHE A 250 8.80 12.71 -11.39
C PHE A 250 8.51 13.09 -12.84
N HIS A 251 7.47 12.51 -13.45
CA HIS A 251 7.04 12.87 -14.80
C HIS A 251 6.25 14.19 -14.85
N ARG A 252 5.24 14.34 -13.98
CA ARG A 252 4.28 15.44 -14.05
C ARG A 252 4.67 16.66 -13.22
N TYR A 253 5.44 16.43 -12.15
CA TYR A 253 5.83 17.45 -11.17
C TYR A 253 7.36 17.63 -11.15
N SER A 254 8.02 17.46 -12.30
CA SER A 254 9.48 17.57 -12.43
C SER A 254 9.99 18.91 -11.95
N GLU A 255 9.30 20.02 -12.22
CA GLU A 255 9.68 21.36 -11.76
C GLU A 255 9.70 21.50 -10.23
N GLU A 256 8.82 20.81 -9.52
CA GLU A 256 8.82 20.85 -8.05
C GLU A 256 9.87 19.91 -7.45
N LEU A 257 10.20 18.83 -8.18
CA LEU A 257 11.10 17.78 -7.71
C LEU A 257 12.56 17.95 -8.16
N HIS A 258 12.82 18.74 -9.21
CA HIS A 258 14.16 18.95 -9.78
C HIS A 258 15.23 19.39 -8.76
N PRO A 259 14.92 20.17 -7.69
CA PRO A 259 15.93 20.61 -6.73
C PRO A 259 16.44 19.48 -5.83
N TYR A 260 15.71 18.36 -5.74
CA TYR A 260 15.97 17.29 -4.78
C TYR A 260 16.64 16.10 -5.44
N LYS A 261 17.58 15.49 -4.71
CA LYS A 261 18.09 14.15 -5.06
C LYS A 261 17.04 13.11 -4.71
N TYR A 262 16.88 12.12 -5.59
CA TYR A 262 16.00 11.00 -5.33
C TYR A 262 16.59 10.07 -4.26
N ALA A 263 16.00 10.12 -3.06
CA ALA A 263 16.47 9.34 -1.91
C ALA A 263 16.20 7.83 -2.04
N GLY A 264 15.39 7.41 -3.02
CA GLY A 264 15.01 6.00 -3.22
C GLY A 264 16.04 5.16 -3.96
N TYR A 265 17.16 5.72 -4.46
CA TYR A 265 18.12 4.96 -5.27
C TYR A 265 18.65 3.66 -4.64
N PRO A 266 19.07 3.63 -3.35
CA PRO A 266 19.55 2.40 -2.75
C PRO A 266 18.52 1.25 -2.81
N GLN A 267 17.25 1.58 -2.57
CA GLN A 267 16.16 0.61 -2.61
C GLN A 267 15.78 0.26 -4.06
N LEU A 268 15.77 1.24 -4.97
CA LEU A 268 15.49 1.03 -6.40
C LEU A 268 16.49 0.08 -7.04
N ILE A 269 17.78 0.32 -6.80
CA ILE A 269 18.88 -0.48 -7.34
C ILE A 269 18.81 -1.90 -6.79
N LYS A 270 18.57 -2.05 -5.48
CA LYS A 270 18.37 -3.36 -4.86
C LYS A 270 17.18 -4.11 -5.47
N THR A 271 16.05 -3.44 -5.70
CA THR A 271 14.88 -4.04 -6.35
C THR A 271 15.21 -4.51 -7.77
N ILE A 272 15.89 -3.69 -8.58
CA ILE A 272 16.28 -4.06 -9.95
C ILE A 272 17.23 -5.27 -9.94
N GLN A 273 18.21 -5.29 -9.04
CA GLN A 273 19.15 -6.41 -8.89
C GLN A 273 18.43 -7.71 -8.54
N LEU A 274 17.54 -7.67 -7.54
CA LEU A 274 16.79 -8.85 -7.10
C LEU A 274 15.88 -9.39 -8.20
N GLU A 275 15.18 -8.51 -8.92
CA GLU A 275 14.30 -8.93 -10.01
C GLU A 275 15.08 -9.46 -11.22
N THR A 276 16.22 -8.85 -11.55
CA THR A 276 17.06 -9.28 -12.68
C THR A 276 17.72 -10.63 -12.41
N ALA A 277 18.08 -10.92 -11.16
CA ALA A 277 18.65 -12.20 -10.74
C ALA A 277 17.60 -13.32 -10.59
N ASP A 278 16.31 -13.01 -10.68
CA ASP A 278 15.24 -14.00 -10.51
C ASP A 278 15.02 -14.83 -11.79
N ASP A 279 15.20 -16.15 -11.68
CA ASP A 279 14.98 -17.08 -12.79
C ASP A 279 13.53 -17.10 -13.29
N GLN A 280 12.57 -16.73 -12.45
CA GLN A 280 11.14 -16.66 -12.76
C GLN A 280 10.68 -15.27 -13.19
N LEU A 281 11.59 -14.30 -13.39
CA LEU A 281 11.30 -12.90 -13.76
C LEU A 281 10.15 -12.75 -14.78
N PHE A 282 10.20 -13.47 -15.89
CA PHE A 282 9.23 -13.34 -16.99
C PHE A 282 7.92 -14.12 -16.78
N SER A 283 7.80 -14.87 -15.68
CA SER A 283 6.59 -15.63 -15.31
C SER A 283 5.82 -15.00 -14.15
N LYS A 284 6.36 -13.93 -13.53
CA LYS A 284 5.71 -13.20 -12.44
C LYS A 284 4.50 -12.43 -12.93
N SER A 285 3.47 -12.33 -12.10
CA SER A 285 2.28 -11.51 -12.36
C SER A 285 2.56 -10.00 -12.23
N ALA A 286 3.39 -9.61 -11.27
CA ALA A 286 3.71 -8.22 -11.00
C ALA A 286 4.93 -7.74 -11.82
N PRO A 287 4.80 -6.69 -12.66
CA PRO A 287 5.87 -6.22 -13.53
C PRO A 287 6.86 -5.29 -12.81
N LEU A 288 7.46 -5.77 -11.71
CA LEU A 288 8.33 -4.97 -10.83
C LEU A 288 9.52 -4.35 -11.55
N LEU A 289 10.23 -5.16 -12.36
CA LEU A 289 11.40 -4.67 -13.09
C LEU A 289 11.05 -3.54 -14.06
N ALA A 290 9.92 -3.66 -14.77
CA ALA A 290 9.46 -2.62 -15.69
C ALA A 290 9.14 -1.31 -14.95
N ALA A 291 8.39 -1.39 -13.84
CA ALA A 291 8.07 -0.22 -13.03
C ALA A 291 9.32 0.44 -12.42
N ALA A 292 10.30 -0.36 -12.00
CA ALA A 292 11.57 0.14 -11.47
C ALA A 292 12.43 0.82 -12.55
N SER A 293 12.52 0.24 -13.75
CA SER A 293 13.23 0.85 -14.88
C SER A 293 12.56 2.15 -15.36
N GLU A 294 11.23 2.20 -15.36
CA GLU A 294 10.47 3.42 -15.64
C GLU A 294 10.78 4.53 -14.64
N LEU A 295 10.78 4.21 -13.34
CA LEU A 295 11.14 5.18 -12.29
C LEU A 295 12.58 5.67 -12.42
N ALA A 296 13.52 4.77 -12.74
CA ALA A 296 14.91 5.16 -12.99
C ALA A 296 15.00 6.18 -14.14
N TYR A 297 14.28 5.95 -15.23
CA TYR A 297 14.19 6.91 -16.34
C TYR A 297 13.65 8.26 -15.89
N HIS A 298 12.47 8.31 -15.23
CA HIS A 298 11.84 9.57 -14.87
C HIS A 298 12.65 10.37 -13.85
N THR A 299 13.30 9.70 -12.89
CA THR A 299 14.16 10.38 -11.91
C THR A 299 15.37 11.03 -12.59
N VAL A 300 16.04 10.32 -13.50
CA VAL A 300 17.18 10.84 -14.28
C VAL A 300 16.75 11.96 -15.22
N HIS A 301 15.60 11.83 -15.88
CA HIS A 301 15.01 12.87 -16.72
C HIS A 301 14.67 14.15 -15.93
N CYS A 302 14.31 14.02 -14.65
CA CYS A 302 13.94 15.16 -13.84
C CYS A 302 15.12 16.08 -13.49
N SER A 303 16.34 15.56 -13.27
CA SER A 303 17.47 16.42 -12.93
C SER A 303 18.85 15.81 -13.16
N ALA A 304 19.83 16.68 -13.43
CA ALA A 304 21.25 16.31 -13.48
C ALA A 304 21.76 15.72 -12.15
N LEU A 305 21.21 16.18 -11.02
CA LEU A 305 21.55 15.69 -9.69
C LEU A 305 21.20 14.21 -9.56
N ASN A 306 20.05 13.80 -10.11
CA ASN A 306 19.58 12.41 -10.10
C ASN A 306 20.41 11.53 -11.04
N ALA A 307 20.79 12.03 -12.22
CA ALA A 307 21.70 11.32 -13.11
C ALA A 307 23.05 11.01 -12.45
N GLU A 308 23.65 12.00 -11.78
CA GLU A 308 24.90 11.82 -11.06
C GLU A 308 24.77 10.91 -9.84
N GLU A 309 23.65 10.97 -9.12
CA GLU A 309 23.41 10.11 -7.95
C GLU A 309 23.21 8.64 -8.37
N LEU A 310 22.40 8.38 -9.40
CA LEU A 310 22.23 7.04 -9.96
C LEU A 310 23.58 6.45 -10.40
N ARG A 311 24.43 7.25 -11.03
CA ARG A 311 25.78 6.83 -11.43
C ARG A 311 26.64 6.47 -10.22
N ARG A 312 26.65 7.31 -9.18
CA ARG A 312 27.44 7.09 -7.95
C ARG A 312 27.04 5.81 -7.22
N GLU A 313 25.76 5.49 -7.20
CA GLU A 313 25.21 4.27 -6.59
C GLU A 313 25.37 3.02 -7.49
N ARG A 314 26.15 3.09 -8.58
CA ARG A 314 26.32 2.01 -9.58
C ARG A 314 25.01 1.58 -10.25
N GLY A 315 24.03 2.48 -10.30
CA GLY A 315 22.74 2.22 -10.91
C GLY A 315 22.83 1.99 -12.42
N LEU A 316 23.78 2.62 -13.12
CA LEU A 316 23.99 2.39 -14.56
C LEU A 316 24.42 0.95 -14.85
N ASP A 317 25.32 0.38 -14.04
CA ASP A 317 25.74 -1.03 -14.13
C ASP A 317 24.55 -1.97 -13.97
N VAL A 318 23.74 -1.73 -12.93
CA VAL A 318 22.56 -2.54 -12.63
C VAL A 318 21.48 -2.45 -13.71
N LEU A 319 21.28 -1.28 -14.31
CA LEU A 319 20.39 -1.13 -15.46
C LEU A 319 20.93 -1.87 -16.69
N LEU A 320 22.25 -1.87 -16.92
CA LEU A 320 22.81 -2.63 -18.05
C LEU A 320 22.58 -4.14 -17.88
N ASP A 321 22.77 -4.68 -16.68
CA ASP A 321 22.53 -6.10 -16.39
C ASP A 321 21.05 -6.47 -16.67
N ALA A 322 20.12 -5.65 -16.20
CA ALA A 322 18.68 -5.81 -16.46
C ALA A 322 18.36 -5.73 -17.96
N TYR A 323 18.97 -4.78 -18.67
CA TYR A 323 18.82 -4.62 -20.11
C TYR A 323 19.29 -5.86 -20.87
N SER A 324 20.51 -6.35 -20.60
CA SER A 324 21.06 -7.54 -21.25
C SER A 324 20.20 -8.78 -21.01
N ARG A 325 19.70 -8.96 -19.78
CA ARG A 325 18.79 -10.06 -19.45
C ARG A 325 17.50 -9.97 -20.28
N CYS A 326 16.90 -8.79 -20.39
CA CYS A 326 15.67 -8.59 -21.16
C CYS A 326 15.89 -8.71 -22.68
N VAL A 327 16.99 -8.20 -23.23
CA VAL A 327 17.32 -8.35 -24.66
C VAL A 327 17.48 -9.80 -25.05
N SER A 328 18.07 -10.64 -24.18
CA SER A 328 18.29 -12.07 -24.46
C SER A 328 17.01 -12.88 -24.72
N VAL A 329 15.84 -12.36 -24.31
CA VAL A 329 14.54 -13.01 -24.51
C VAL A 329 13.66 -12.30 -25.54
N LEU A 330 14.14 -11.21 -26.15
CA LEU A 330 13.40 -10.52 -27.21
C LEU A 330 13.37 -11.36 -28.50
N SER A 331 12.26 -11.24 -29.21
CA SER A 331 12.03 -11.91 -30.49
C SER A 331 11.08 -11.08 -31.36
N MET A 332 10.95 -11.44 -32.64
CA MET A 332 10.06 -10.75 -33.58
C MET A 332 8.57 -10.79 -33.17
N SER A 333 8.17 -11.69 -32.26
CA SER A 333 6.81 -11.77 -31.73
C SER A 333 6.58 -10.97 -30.44
N SER A 334 7.61 -10.29 -29.93
CA SER A 334 7.52 -9.49 -28.70
C SER A 334 6.61 -8.28 -28.88
N LYS A 335 5.81 -7.98 -27.86
CA LYS A 335 4.81 -6.90 -27.85
C LYS A 335 5.24 -5.78 -26.91
N ALA A 336 4.74 -4.56 -27.15
CA ALA A 336 4.98 -3.41 -26.28
C ALA A 336 4.50 -3.60 -24.82
N SER A 337 3.55 -4.53 -24.60
CA SER A 337 3.07 -4.91 -23.28
C SER A 337 4.03 -5.83 -22.51
N ASP A 338 5.00 -6.44 -23.18
CA ASP A 338 5.86 -7.44 -22.58
C ASP A 338 6.89 -6.77 -21.67
N VAL A 339 7.14 -7.36 -20.50
CA VAL A 339 8.06 -6.82 -19.49
C VAL A 339 9.45 -6.56 -20.07
N SER A 340 9.97 -7.49 -20.88
CA SER A 340 11.28 -7.35 -21.53
C SER A 340 11.35 -6.13 -22.45
N VAL A 341 10.29 -5.87 -23.23
CA VAL A 341 10.21 -4.72 -24.13
C VAL A 341 10.10 -3.40 -23.36
N GLN A 342 9.27 -3.37 -22.32
CA GLN A 342 9.12 -2.19 -21.45
C GLN A 342 10.43 -1.83 -20.77
N VAL A 343 11.10 -2.81 -20.14
CA VAL A 343 12.39 -2.63 -19.49
C VAL A 343 13.43 -2.10 -20.48
N CYS A 344 13.59 -2.74 -21.64
CA CYS A 344 14.54 -2.27 -22.65
C CYS A 344 14.25 -0.83 -23.10
N THR A 345 12.97 -0.49 -23.29
CA THR A 345 12.54 0.85 -23.69
C THR A 345 12.89 1.90 -22.62
N HIS A 346 12.53 1.66 -21.36
CA HIS A 346 12.79 2.61 -20.28
C HIS A 346 14.29 2.79 -20.03
N ILE A 347 15.08 1.70 -20.06
CA ILE A 347 16.53 1.76 -19.86
C ILE A 347 17.22 2.49 -21.01
N THR A 348 16.79 2.26 -22.25
CA THR A 348 17.29 2.99 -23.43
C THR A 348 17.08 4.49 -23.27
N ARG A 349 15.88 4.91 -22.87
CA ARG A 349 15.58 6.32 -22.61
C ARG A 349 16.39 6.87 -21.44
N CYS A 350 16.55 6.10 -20.37
CA CYS A 350 17.37 6.46 -19.21
C CYS A 350 18.82 6.72 -19.62
N PHE A 351 19.42 5.85 -20.44
CA PHE A 351 20.78 6.04 -20.95
C PHE A 351 20.88 7.23 -21.91
N GLY A 352 19.89 7.44 -22.79
CA GLY A 352 19.84 8.61 -23.66
C GLY A 352 19.89 9.93 -22.91
N VAL A 353 19.14 10.04 -21.80
CA VAL A 353 19.21 11.22 -20.92
C VAL A 353 20.53 11.27 -20.15
N ALA A 354 20.94 10.16 -19.53
CA ALA A 354 22.16 10.13 -18.73
C ALA A 354 23.40 10.50 -19.56
N ALA A 355 23.45 10.14 -20.84
CA ALA A 355 24.53 10.49 -21.76
C ALA A 355 24.68 12.01 -22.00
N GLN A 356 23.73 12.84 -21.60
CA GLN A 356 23.88 14.30 -21.64
C GLN A 356 24.90 14.80 -20.58
N PHE A 357 25.18 14.00 -19.55
CA PHE A 357 26.09 14.36 -18.45
C PHE A 357 27.46 13.69 -18.61
N GLN A 358 28.54 14.46 -18.43
CA GLN A 358 29.91 13.98 -18.68
C GLN A 358 30.28 12.79 -17.80
N GLY A 359 30.00 12.84 -16.49
CA GLY A 359 30.34 11.74 -15.58
C GLY A 359 29.67 10.43 -15.97
N CYS A 360 28.42 10.50 -16.45
CA CYS A 360 27.68 9.34 -16.96
C CYS A 360 28.29 8.80 -18.25
N ARG A 361 28.70 9.67 -19.20
CA ARG A 361 29.39 9.24 -20.43
C ARG A 361 30.68 8.50 -20.12
N ASP A 362 31.50 9.06 -19.24
CA ASP A 362 32.79 8.45 -18.85
C ASP A 362 32.55 7.04 -18.29
N LYS A 363 31.56 6.90 -17.41
CA LYS A 363 31.17 5.60 -16.86
C LYS A 363 30.65 4.62 -17.92
N MET A 364 29.84 5.08 -18.87
CA MET A 364 29.29 4.23 -19.94
C MET A 364 30.38 3.68 -20.87
N VAL A 365 31.46 4.43 -21.10
CA VAL A 365 32.61 3.97 -21.89
C VAL A 365 33.36 2.83 -21.19
N GLU A 366 33.43 2.86 -19.86
CA GLU A 366 34.09 1.82 -19.05
C GLU A 366 33.25 0.54 -18.90
N MET A 367 31.94 0.59 -19.15
CA MET A 367 31.05 -0.55 -18.96
C MET A 367 31.30 -1.62 -20.02
N PRO A 368 31.22 -2.92 -19.65
CA PRO A 368 31.44 -4.01 -20.61
C PRO A 368 30.43 -3.91 -21.76
N GLN A 369 30.95 -3.95 -22.98
CA GLN A 369 30.14 -4.07 -24.18
C GLN A 369 29.47 -5.45 -24.15
N THR A 370 28.24 -5.52 -23.65
CA THR A 370 27.41 -6.72 -23.78
C THR A 370 27.24 -7.00 -25.28
N GLY A 371 27.44 -8.27 -25.68
CA GLY A 371 27.61 -8.71 -27.07
C GLY A 371 26.75 -7.97 -28.11
N GLU A 372 27.40 -7.66 -29.25
CA GLU A 372 26.89 -6.83 -30.35
C GLU A 372 26.46 -5.40 -29.95
N GLY A 373 27.40 -4.63 -29.39
CA GLY A 373 27.46 -3.17 -29.59
C GLY A 373 26.29 -2.33 -29.06
N CYS A 374 25.55 -2.81 -28.07
CA CYS A 374 24.32 -2.14 -27.63
C CYS A 374 24.57 -0.76 -27.00
N VAL A 375 25.54 -0.53 -26.11
CA VAL A 375 25.72 0.80 -25.49
C VAL A 375 26.12 1.85 -26.53
N SER A 376 27.01 1.49 -27.45
CA SER A 376 27.42 2.34 -28.57
C SER A 376 26.25 2.61 -29.53
N ASN A 377 25.53 1.58 -29.99
CA ASN A 377 24.37 1.74 -30.88
C ASN A 377 23.17 2.43 -30.20
N LEU A 378 22.96 2.24 -28.89
CA LEU A 378 21.95 2.93 -28.08
C LEU A 378 22.24 4.43 -28.03
N VAL A 379 23.49 4.81 -27.80
CA VAL A 379 23.94 6.21 -27.78
C VAL A 379 23.89 6.82 -29.18
N PHE A 380 24.30 6.10 -30.22
CA PHE A 380 24.25 6.60 -31.60
C PHE A 380 22.83 6.75 -32.15
N GLN A 381 21.92 5.80 -31.91
CA GLN A 381 20.51 5.92 -32.34
C GLN A 381 19.74 7.02 -31.59
N THR A 382 20.03 7.25 -30.30
CA THR A 382 19.39 8.35 -29.55
C THR A 382 19.95 9.71 -29.94
N LEU A 383 21.26 9.85 -30.19
CA LEU A 383 21.85 11.07 -30.72
C LEU A 383 21.31 11.44 -32.10
N ASP A 384 21.16 10.48 -33.03
CA ASP A 384 20.59 10.74 -34.36
C ASP A 384 19.13 11.20 -34.27
N SER A 385 18.33 10.63 -33.37
CA SER A 385 16.92 11.03 -33.17
C SER A 385 16.76 12.41 -32.51
N ALA A 386 17.68 12.80 -31.63
CA ALA A 386 17.67 14.11 -30.94
C ALA A 386 18.16 15.24 -31.86
N VAL A 387 19.09 14.96 -32.78
CA VAL A 387 19.55 15.94 -33.80
C VAL A 387 18.47 16.15 -34.88
N CYS A 388 17.69 15.11 -35.23
CA CYS A 388 16.59 15.24 -36.19
C CYS A 388 15.31 15.92 -35.67
N SER A 389 15.21 16.19 -34.37
CA SER A 389 14.04 16.86 -33.76
C SER A 389 14.30 18.32 -33.35
N CYS A 390 15.50 18.85 -33.64
CA CYS A 390 15.87 20.26 -33.46
C CYS A 390 16.03 21.06 -34.77
N HIS A 391 15.42 20.59 -35.87
CA HIS A 391 15.33 21.35 -37.12
C HIS A 391 13.89 21.53 -37.59
#